data_AF-A0A2N8KDR2-F1
#
_entry.id   AF-A0A2N8KDR2-F1
#
_cell.length_a   1.000
_cell.length_b   1.000
_cell.length_c   1.000
_cell.angle_alpha   90.00
_cell.angle_beta   90.00
_cell.angle_gamma   90.00
#
_symmetry.space_group_name_H-M   'P 1'
#
loop_
_entity.id
_entity.type
_entity.pdbx_description
1 polymer ?
#
loop_
_entity_poly.entity_id
_entity_poly.type
_entity_poly.pdbx_seq_one_letter_code
_entity_poly.pdbx_strand_id
1 'polypeptide(L)' 'MLTPAELYDLQGFPPEYIITRGHDGRVFTKSQQVHMVGNSVSPPPAVALIAANAPRELLLRMAA' A
#
# COMPACT_ATOMS: atom_id res chain seq x y z
N MET A 1 -5.75 -9.68 18.33
CA MET A 1 -5.81 -8.89 17.07
C MET A 1 -4.48 -8.98 16.38
N LEU A 2 -4.50 -9.05 15.05
CA LEU A 2 -3.30 -9.00 14.22
C LEU A 2 -2.46 -7.75 14.54
N THR A 3 -1.16 -7.88 14.39
CA THR A 3 -0.20 -6.79 14.45
C THR A 3 -0.32 -5.91 13.21
N PRO A 4 0.14 -4.65 13.26
CA PRO A 4 0.21 -3.81 12.07
C PRO A 4 0.97 -4.50 10.93
N ALA A 5 2.15 -5.07 11.19
CA ALA A 5 2.94 -5.78 10.18
C ALA A 5 2.11 -6.87 9.47
N GLU A 6 1.46 -7.76 10.23
CA GLU A 6 0.59 -8.79 9.66
C GLU A 6 -0.56 -8.22 8.81
N LEU A 7 -1.15 -7.08 9.19
CA LEU A 7 -2.21 -6.45 8.41
C LEU A 7 -1.70 -5.89 7.07
N TYR A 8 -0.51 -5.28 7.04
CA TYR A 8 0.09 -4.77 5.81
C TYR A 8 0.56 -5.93 4.91
N ASP A 9 1.17 -6.97 5.49
CA ASP A 9 1.59 -8.17 4.77
C ASP A 9 0.40 -8.86 4.08
N LEU A 10 -0.71 -9.04 4.81
CA LEU A 10 -1.92 -9.65 4.26
C LEU A 10 -2.59 -8.81 3.18
N GLN A 11 -2.39 -7.48 3.18
CA GLN A 11 -2.83 -6.64 2.08
C GLN A 11 -1.92 -6.68 0.85
N GLY A 12 -0.74 -7.32 0.95
CA GLY A 12 0.21 -7.40 -0.14
C GLY A 12 1.05 -6.15 -0.31
N PHE A 13 1.28 -5.39 0.76
CA PHE A 13 2.29 -4.34 0.76
C PHE A 13 3.70 -4.96 0.67
N PRO A 14 4.64 -4.29 0.00
CA PRO A 14 6.02 -4.78 -0.07
C PRO A 14 6.68 -4.77 1.33
N PRO A 15 7.60 -5.71 1.64
CA PRO A 15 8.25 -5.81 2.95
C PRO A 15 8.99 -4.53 3.39
N GLU A 16 9.47 -3.75 2.42
CA GLU A 16 10.16 -2.48 2.63
C GLU A 16 9.20 -1.29 2.87
N TYR A 17 7.88 -1.51 2.87
CA TYR A 17 6.90 -0.44 3.10
C TYR A 17 6.99 0.09 4.54
N ILE A 18 7.26 1.39 4.67
CA ILE A 18 7.49 2.02 5.97
C ILE A 18 6.14 2.34 6.62
N ILE A 19 5.77 1.56 7.63
CA ILE A 19 4.52 1.75 8.38
C ILE A 19 4.70 2.50 9.70
N THR A 20 5.94 2.70 10.14
CA THR A 20 6.24 3.19 11.50
C THR A 20 6.40 4.71 11.59
N ARG A 21 6.58 5.40 10.45
CA ARG A 21 6.82 6.84 10.41
C ARG A 21 6.35 7.50 9.12
N GLY A 22 6.04 8.79 9.22
CA GLY A 22 5.72 9.64 8.09
C GLY A 22 6.97 10.10 7.32
N HIS A 23 6.72 10.71 6.16
CA HIS A 23 7.74 11.37 5.35
C HIS A 23 8.44 12.53 6.09
N ASP A 24 7.76 13.08 7.10
CA ASP A 24 8.21 14.14 8.00
C ASP A 24 8.97 13.64 9.24
N GLY A 25 9.16 12.32 9.37
CA GLY A 25 9.81 11.71 10.53
C GLY A 25 8.89 11.51 11.74
N ARG A 26 7.61 11.91 11.66
CA ARG A 26 6.65 11.67 12.75
C ARG A 26 6.44 10.17 12.95
N VAL A 27 6.63 9.69 14.17
CA VAL A 27 6.40 8.28 14.55
C VAL A 27 4.91 8.01 14.67
N PHE A 28 4.46 6.88 14.13
CA PHE A 28 3.06 6.45 14.18
C PHE A 28 2.80 5.47 15.32
N THR A 29 1.78 5.77 16.12
CA THR A 29 1.25 4.84 17.12
C THR A 29 0.65 3.60 16.45
N LYS A 30 0.55 2.48 17.20
CA LYS A 30 -0.09 1.26 16.69
C LYS A 30 -1.51 1.50 16.16
N SER A 31 -2.29 2.36 16.83
CA SER A 31 -3.65 2.70 16.39
C SER A 31 -3.66 3.44 15.05
N GLN A 32 -2.73 4.37 14.84
CA GLN A 32 -2.59 5.06 13.55
C GLN A 32 -2.20 4.10 12.44
N GLN A 33 -1.29 3.16 12.69
CA GLN A 33 -0.90 2.14 11.72
C GLN A 33 -2.10 1.28 11.29
N VAL A 34 -2.88 0.79 12.26
CA VAL A 34 -4.10 0.01 12.01
C VAL A 34 -5.17 0.84 11.29
N HIS A 35 -5.33 2.11 11.64
CA HIS A 35 -6.27 3.00 10.97
C HIS A 35 -5.91 3.24 9.51
N MET A 36 -4.62 3.43 9.20
CA MET A 36 -4.16 3.67 7.83
C MET A 36 -4.33 2.44 6.94
N VAL A 37 -3.91 1.25 7.41
CA VAL A 37 -4.10 0.00 6.67
C VAL A 37 -5.58 -0.34 6.52
N GLY A 38 -6.42 -0.04 7.52
CA GLY A 38 -7.87 -0.22 7.42
C GLY A 38 -8.55 0.66 6.35
N ASN A 39 -7.90 1.74 5.92
CA ASN A 39 -8.40 2.66 4.88
C ASN A 39 -7.57 2.61 3.59
N SER A 40 -6.61 1.69 3.46
CA SER A 40 -5.81 1.55 2.25
C SER A 40 -6.51 0.69 1.19
N VAL A 41 -5.91 0.64 0.01
CA VAL A 41 -6.28 -0.31 -1.04
C VAL A 41 -5.16 -1.35 -1.16
N SER A 42 -5.53 -2.62 -1.20
CA SER A 42 -4.60 -3.73 -1.39
C SER A 42 -3.91 -3.61 -2.76
N PRO A 43 -2.55 -3.62 -2.83
CA PRO A 43 -1.83 -3.43 -4.09
C PRO A 43 -2.12 -4.49 -5.17
N PRO A 44 -2.18 -5.81 -4.88
CA PRO A 44 -2.42 -6.83 -5.91
C PRO A 44 -3.72 -6.63 -6.72
N PRO A 45 -4.91 -6.46 -6.10
CA PRO A 45 -6.14 -6.20 -6.86
C PRO A 45 -6.13 -4.83 -7.54
N ALA A 46 -5.51 -3.80 -6.93
CA ALA A 46 -5.39 -2.48 -7.57
C ALA A 46 -4.59 -2.56 -8.87
N VAL A 47 -3.45 -3.25 -8.87
CA VAL A 47 -2.62 -3.46 -10.06
C VAL A 47 -3.39 -4.20 -11.15
N ALA A 48 -4.10 -5.28 -10.80
CA ALA A 48 -4.90 -6.04 -11.75
C ALA A 48 -6.01 -5.19 -12.39
N LEU A 49 -6.72 -4.40 -11.58
CA LEU A 49 -7.77 -3.49 -12.07
C LEU A 49 -7.21 -2.42 -12.99
N ILE A 50 -6.08 -1.80 -12.63
CA ILE A 50 -5.42 -0.79 -13.47
C ILE A 50 -4.96 -1.44 -14.78
N ALA A 51 -4.30 -2.59 -14.74
CA ALA A 51 -3.83 -3.27 -15.96
C ALA A 51 -4.97 -3.63 -16.92
N ALA A 52 -6.14 -4.01 -16.39
CA ALA A 52 -7.30 -4.36 -17.20
C ALA A 52 -8.00 -3.15 -17.83
N ASN A 53 -7.91 -1.97 -17.22
CA ASN A 53 -8.72 -0.80 -17.59
C ASN A 53 -7.89 0.41 -18.06
N ALA A 54 -6.58 0.43 -17.81
CA ALA A 54 -5.73 1.56 -18.15
C ALA A 54 -5.59 1.72 -19.68
N PRO A 55 -5.64 2.95 -20.20
CA PRO A 55 -5.36 3.20 -21.61
C PRO A 55 -3.90 2.83 -21.94
N ARG A 56 -3.68 2.35 -23.16
CA ARG A 56 -2.39 1.81 -23.58
C ARG A 56 -1.26 2.83 -23.49
N GLU A 57 -1.53 4.13 -23.70
CA GLU A 57 -0.51 5.17 -23.55
C GLU A 57 -0.02 5.32 -22.11
N LEU A 58 -0.88 5.06 -21.12
CA LEU A 58 -0.51 5.11 -19.70
C LEU A 58 0.48 3.99 -19.35
N LEU A 59 0.21 2.78 -19.84
CA LEU A 59 1.08 1.61 -19.62
C LEU A 59 2.46 1.79 -20.27
N LEU A 60 2.51 2.40 -21.46
CA LEU A 60 3.78 2.67 -22.17
C LEU A 60 4.66 3.70 -21.43
N ARG A 61 4.06 4.70 -20.77
CA ARG A 61 4.79 5.70 -19.98
C ARG A 61 5.38 5.15 -18.68
N MET A 62 4.79 4.10 -18.13
CA MET A 62 5.33 3.42 -16.94
C MET A 62 6.51 2.49 -17.26
N ALA A 63 6.67 2.10 -18.53
CA ALA A 63 7.70 1.18 -19.00
C ALA A 63 8.98 1.87 -19.54
N ALA A 64 8.97 3.20 -19.65
CA ALA A 64 10.07 4.03 -20.14
C ALA A 64 10.78 4.74 -18.97
#